data_AF-A0A7K4DDZ4-F1
#
_entry.id   AF-A0A7K4DDZ4-F1
#
_cell.length_a   1.000
_cell.length_b   1.000
_cell.length_c   1.000
_cell.angle_alpha   90.00
_cell.angle_beta   90.00
_cell.angle_gamma   90.00
#
_symmetry.space_group_name_H-M   'P 1'
#
loop_
_entity.id
_entity.type
_entity.pdbx_description
1 polymer ?
#
loop_
_entity_poly.entity_id
_entity_poly.type
_entity_poly.pdbx_seq_one_letter_code
_entity_poly.pdbx_strand_id
1 'polypeptide(L)'
;MSSKRSQPMWVEVRDPPQWVRDAAYEWFADPRSWSQDQVLHLSSATYDYRIRVEVTGGTLRWHYFRRQKISRSRTSRKSLAVWVVVILSLLVVAVTWGGDLVSSVRTLVAEPSGTPGGDSISPAPKDLEAGPKTIDYPYVLCGRPGSIRFDAYRGVNDHLSTQYPASFDDERDYWLQFVDESIQDRYLKRLAENIRAAEALPEDQVRAAISMVQKIPYIDYPFDTPAKYPYHVLYHQNGDCDEKSLLLAYLLRELGYGVAVFHFREEQHMAAGIKAPAQYCYRKTGYAFIETTRPAIPTYAEAEYGGAGRLASDPDVIVIADGDSFETIWREHADAAEWGRIQGMGSELDQYAYGRYRNLAQWYGMPY
;
A
#
# COMPACT_ATOMS: atom_id res chain seq x y z
N MET A 1 29.00 22.62 23.35
CA MET A 1 29.25 21.98 22.04
C MET A 1 28.03 21.15 21.67
N SER A 2 27.34 21.56 20.60
CA SER A 2 26.04 21.04 20.18
C SER A 2 26.19 19.65 19.54
N SER A 3 25.55 18.64 20.13
CA SER A 3 25.35 17.34 19.50
C SER A 3 24.18 17.48 18.52
N LYS A 4 24.50 17.56 17.23
CA LYS A 4 23.53 17.47 16.14
C LYS A 4 22.84 16.11 16.26
N ARG A 5 21.53 16.09 16.55
CA ARG A 5 20.70 14.90 16.31
C ARG A 5 20.80 14.59 14.82
N SER A 6 21.52 13.53 14.45
CA SER A 6 21.52 13.06 13.07
C SER A 6 20.14 12.49 12.77
N GLN A 7 19.32 13.22 12.00
CA GLN A 7 18.29 12.53 11.22
C GLN A 7 19.00 11.41 10.45
N PRO A 8 18.43 10.19 10.37
CA PRO A 8 19.06 9.11 9.62
C PRO A 8 19.30 9.63 8.21
N MET A 9 20.58 9.82 7.87
CA MET A 9 20.97 10.41 6.60
C MET A 9 20.63 9.44 5.50
N TRP A 10 20.15 9.95 4.38
CA TRP A 10 20.05 9.18 3.15
C TRP A 10 21.45 8.73 2.75
N VAL A 11 21.64 7.41 2.62
CA VAL A 11 22.90 6.81 2.21
C VAL A 11 22.72 6.27 0.80
N GLU A 12 23.60 6.65 -0.11
CA GLU A 12 23.63 6.10 -1.47
C GLU A 12 24.03 4.62 -1.43
N VAL A 13 23.32 3.78 -2.17
CA VAL A 13 23.48 2.33 -2.20
C VAL A 13 23.77 1.91 -3.63
N ARG A 14 24.86 1.18 -3.83
CA ARG A 14 25.24 0.69 -5.16
C ARG A 14 24.40 -0.51 -5.62
N ASP A 15 23.94 -1.32 -4.67
CA ASP A 15 23.20 -2.56 -4.91
C ASP A 15 21.95 -2.60 -4.00
N PRO A 16 20.84 -1.95 -4.39
CA PRO A 16 19.60 -1.99 -3.61
C PRO A 16 18.91 -3.36 -3.76
N PRO A 17 17.92 -3.72 -2.92
CA PRO A 17 17.17 -4.96 -3.08
C PRO A 17 16.54 -5.10 -4.48
N GLN A 18 16.35 -6.33 -4.97
CA GLN A 18 15.81 -6.58 -6.31
C GLN A 18 14.46 -5.87 -6.54
N TRP A 19 13.53 -5.92 -5.58
CA TRP A 19 12.24 -5.25 -5.70
C TRP A 19 12.36 -3.73 -5.87
N VAL A 20 13.40 -3.10 -5.31
CA VAL A 20 13.67 -1.66 -5.51
C VAL A 20 14.12 -1.38 -6.93
N ARG A 21 14.93 -2.26 -7.52
CA ARG A 21 15.35 -2.14 -8.93
C ARG A 21 14.17 -2.37 -9.87
N ASP A 22 13.37 -3.39 -9.59
CA ASP A 22 12.21 -3.74 -10.41
C ASP A 22 11.21 -2.56 -10.42
N ALA A 23 10.88 -2.03 -9.24
CA ALA A 23 10.03 -0.85 -9.08
C ALA A 23 10.61 0.40 -9.78
N ALA A 24 11.92 0.63 -9.66
CA ALA A 24 12.59 1.75 -10.31
C ALA A 24 12.56 1.63 -11.85
N TYR A 25 12.75 0.43 -12.39
CA TYR A 25 12.68 0.17 -13.82
C TYR A 25 11.26 0.37 -14.34
N GLU A 26 10.26 -0.13 -13.62
CA GLU A 26 8.83 0.03 -13.93
C GLU A 26 8.43 1.52 -13.97
N TRP A 27 8.76 2.27 -12.91
CA TRP A 27 8.50 3.70 -12.82
C TRP A 27 9.15 4.50 -13.96
N PHE A 28 10.39 4.16 -14.34
CA PHE A 28 11.08 4.84 -15.44
C PHE A 28 10.57 4.43 -16.83
N ALA A 29 10.04 3.22 -16.97
CA ALA A 29 9.48 2.72 -18.22
C ALA A 29 8.14 3.39 -18.57
N ASP A 30 7.42 3.93 -17.58
CA ASP A 30 6.23 4.75 -17.81
C ASP A 30 6.59 6.25 -17.97
N PRO A 31 6.46 6.82 -19.18
CA PRO A 31 6.81 8.22 -19.44
C PRO A 31 5.96 9.21 -18.63
N ARG A 32 4.73 8.84 -18.23
CA ARG A 32 3.86 9.72 -17.44
C ARG A 32 4.41 9.85 -16.02
N SER A 33 4.69 8.71 -15.39
CA SER A 33 5.21 8.60 -14.03
C SER A 33 6.54 9.35 -13.81
N TRP A 34 7.53 9.18 -14.71
CA TRP A 34 8.84 9.85 -14.57
C TRP A 34 8.84 11.34 -14.96
N SER A 35 7.95 11.77 -15.86
CA SER A 35 7.92 13.17 -16.30
C SER A 35 7.38 14.14 -15.22
N GLN A 36 6.56 13.64 -14.30
CA GLN A 36 5.90 14.45 -13.27
C GLN A 36 6.71 14.57 -11.98
N ASP A 37 7.32 13.48 -11.50
CA ASP A 37 8.24 13.49 -10.37
C ASP A 37 9.58 12.88 -10.79
N GLN A 38 10.68 13.58 -10.55
CA GLN A 38 12.03 13.09 -10.86
C GLN A 38 12.59 12.18 -9.76
N VAL A 39 11.84 11.96 -8.68
CA VAL A 39 12.24 11.12 -7.54
C VAL A 39 11.18 10.08 -7.26
N LEU A 40 11.54 8.79 -7.35
CA LEU A 40 10.68 7.71 -6.89
C LEU A 40 10.88 7.46 -5.40
N HIS A 41 9.78 7.37 -4.66
CA HIS A 41 9.76 7.06 -3.23
C HIS A 41 9.22 5.66 -2.99
N LEU A 42 9.99 4.83 -2.29
CA LEU A 42 9.57 3.47 -1.90
C LEU A 42 9.71 3.29 -0.40
N SER A 43 8.90 2.40 0.17
CA SER A 43 8.91 2.13 1.60
C SER A 43 8.75 0.64 1.87
N SER A 44 9.69 0.06 2.61
CA SER A 44 9.58 -1.31 3.14
C SER A 44 9.27 -1.27 4.64
N ALA A 45 9.18 -2.45 5.28
CA ALA A 45 9.02 -2.52 6.74
C ALA A 45 10.19 -1.83 7.51
N THR A 46 11.39 -1.79 6.95
CA THR A 46 12.62 -1.39 7.65
C THR A 46 13.33 -0.17 7.05
N TYR A 47 13.12 0.13 5.78
CA TYR A 47 13.81 1.20 5.06
C TYR A 47 12.84 2.02 4.21
N ASP A 48 13.14 3.30 4.08
CA ASP A 48 12.65 4.13 2.99
C ASP A 48 13.72 4.19 1.91
N TYR A 49 13.31 4.25 0.65
CA TYR A 49 14.18 4.40 -0.52
C TYR A 49 13.80 5.64 -1.32
N ARG A 50 14.79 6.26 -1.92
CA ARG A 50 14.63 7.33 -2.91
C ARG A 50 15.48 7.01 -4.12
N ILE A 51 14.90 7.08 -5.30
CA ILE A 51 15.58 6.76 -6.54
C ILE A 51 15.53 8.00 -7.43
N ARG A 52 16.68 8.32 -8.05
CA ARG A 52 16.81 9.40 -9.04
C ARG A 52 17.50 8.87 -10.28
N VAL A 53 17.09 9.36 -11.43
CA VAL A 53 17.73 9.07 -12.72
C VAL A 53 18.27 10.36 -13.31
N GLU A 54 19.57 10.37 -13.58
CA GLU A 54 20.23 11.44 -14.32
C GLU A 54 20.45 11.00 -15.77
N VAL A 55 20.00 11.81 -16.72
CA VAL A 55 20.21 11.60 -18.16
C VAL A 55 21.23 12.63 -18.63
N THR A 56 22.48 12.21 -18.87
CA THR A 56 23.54 13.11 -19.37
C THR A 56 24.09 12.57 -20.69
N GLY A 57 23.92 13.32 -21.78
CA GLY A 57 24.47 12.95 -23.09
C GLY A 57 23.98 11.59 -23.62
N GLY A 58 22.75 11.19 -23.30
CA GLY A 58 22.18 9.89 -23.67
C GLY A 58 22.61 8.72 -22.77
N THR A 59 23.43 8.97 -21.75
CA THR A 59 23.78 7.96 -20.73
C THR A 59 22.85 8.10 -19.52
N LEU A 60 22.21 7.01 -19.14
CA LEU A 60 21.35 6.91 -17.94
C LEU A 60 22.21 6.54 -16.73
N ARG A 61 22.09 7.32 -15.65
CA ARG A 61 22.72 7.02 -14.36
C ARG A 61 21.68 6.95 -13.26
N TRP A 62 21.65 5.82 -12.56
CA TRP A 62 20.75 5.58 -11.45
C TRP A 62 21.41 5.90 -10.11
N HIS A 63 20.71 6.63 -9.27
CA HIS A 63 21.10 6.94 -7.91
C HIS A 63 20.06 6.38 -6.95
N TYR A 64 20.46 5.37 -6.17
CA TYR A 64 19.61 4.76 -5.15
C TYR A 64 20.05 5.24 -3.78
N PHE A 65 19.13 5.81 -3.02
CA PHE A 65 19.35 6.20 -1.65
C PHE A 65 18.46 5.37 -0.74
N ARG A 66 18.97 4.97 0.42
CA ARG A 66 18.16 4.36 1.47
C ARG A 66 18.30 5.12 2.78
N ARG A 67 17.26 5.04 3.60
CA ARG A 67 17.23 5.53 4.97
C ARG A 67 16.56 4.49 5.84
N GLN A 68 17.19 4.14 6.96
CA GLN A 68 16.55 3.23 7.91
C GLN A 68 15.39 3.94 8.61
N LYS A 69 14.23 3.27 8.69
CA LYS A 69 13.12 3.76 9.51
C LYS A 69 13.57 3.73 10.96
N ILE A 70 13.40 4.84 11.67
CA ILE A 70 13.75 4.91 13.09
C ILE A 70 12.74 4.04 13.84
N SER A 71 13.18 2.86 14.28
CA SER A 71 12.52 2.14 15.36
C SER A 71 12.79 2.92 16.66
N ARG A 72 11.77 3.06 17.51
CA ARG A 72 11.85 3.95 18.68
C ARG A 72 12.74 3.31 19.75
N SER A 73 14.06 3.47 19.63
CA SER A 73 15.01 3.21 20.71
C SER A 73 15.40 4.51 21.44
N ARG A 74 15.19 4.53 22.77
CA ARG A 74 15.48 5.59 23.76
C ARG A 74 16.77 6.42 23.55
N THR A 75 16.68 7.73 23.76
CA THR A 75 17.41 8.47 24.83
C THR A 75 16.98 9.94 24.93
N SER A 76 16.82 10.43 26.18
CA SER A 76 16.25 11.74 26.54
C SER A 76 17.14 12.94 26.20
N ARG A 77 16.53 14.09 25.85
CA ARG A 77 16.66 15.37 26.57
C ARG A 77 15.89 16.51 25.88
N LYS A 78 14.97 17.09 26.66
CA LYS A 78 14.60 18.52 26.85
C LYS A 78 15.00 19.52 25.75
N SER A 79 14.00 20.04 25.01
CA SER A 79 13.66 21.49 24.92
C SER A 79 12.71 21.77 23.74
N LEU A 80 11.40 21.80 24.02
CA LEU A 80 10.36 22.28 23.09
C LEU A 80 9.91 23.65 23.61
N ALA A 81 10.58 24.71 23.17
CA ALA A 81 10.11 26.10 23.38
C ALA A 81 10.60 27.12 22.33
N VAL A 82 11.37 26.72 21.30
CA VAL A 82 12.01 27.69 20.39
C VAL A 82 11.48 27.66 18.95
N TRP A 83 10.69 26.66 18.56
CA TRP A 83 10.28 26.50 17.14
C TRP A 83 8.99 27.22 16.71
N VAL A 84 8.29 27.91 17.62
CA VAL A 84 7.04 28.62 17.28
C VAL A 84 7.28 29.98 16.60
N VAL A 85 8.50 30.53 16.62
CA VAL A 85 8.77 31.88 16.10
C VAL A 85 9.21 31.93 14.63
N VAL A 86 9.67 30.80 14.05
CA VAL A 86 10.19 30.79 12.66
C VAL A 86 9.09 30.57 11.61
N ILE A 87 7.97 29.93 11.96
CA ILE A 87 6.87 29.66 11.01
C ILE A 87 5.98 30.90 10.80
N LEU A 88 5.90 31.81 11.77
CA LEU A 88 5.13 33.05 11.65
C LEU A 88 5.81 34.15 10.82
N SER A 89 7.10 34.01 10.48
CA SER A 89 7.82 34.99 9.65
C SER A 89 7.84 34.65 8.15
N LEU A 90 7.46 33.42 7.76
CA LEU A 90 7.38 33.02 6.34
C LEU A 90 5.97 33.13 5.74
N LEU A 91 4.93 33.30 6.56
CA LEU A 91 3.55 33.49 6.10
C LEU A 91 3.19 34.96 5.77
N VAL A 92 4.11 35.91 5.98
CA VAL A 92 3.89 37.33 5.65
C VAL A 92 4.44 37.72 4.26
N VAL A 93 5.16 36.84 3.56
CA VAL A 93 5.79 37.17 2.26
C VAL A 93 5.05 36.62 1.04
N ALA A 94 4.06 35.73 1.20
CA ALA A 94 3.32 35.13 0.08
C ALA A 94 1.93 35.77 -0.19
N VAL A 95 1.72 37.03 0.24
CA VAL A 95 0.52 37.82 -0.10
C VAL A 95 0.96 39.12 -0.76
N THR A 96 1.53 39.03 -1.96
CA THR A 96 1.45 40.05 -3.01
C THR A 96 1.82 39.39 -4.33
N TRP A 97 1.18 39.84 -5.42
CA TRP A 97 1.27 39.34 -6.81
C TRP A 97 0.20 38.33 -7.20
N GLY A 98 -0.99 38.88 -7.42
CA GLY A 98 -1.99 38.30 -8.30
C GLY A 98 -1.57 38.35 -9.78
N GLY A 99 -2.12 37.42 -10.54
CA GLY A 99 -2.06 37.39 -11.99
C GLY A 99 -3.08 36.36 -12.49
N ASP A 100 -4.12 36.85 -13.13
CA ASP A 100 -5.14 36.05 -13.81
C ASP A 100 -4.53 35.17 -14.91
N LEU A 101 -4.99 33.92 -15.02
CA LEU A 101 -4.83 33.13 -16.23
C LEU A 101 -6.17 32.59 -16.70
N VAL A 102 -6.49 33.05 -17.91
CA VAL A 102 -7.66 32.76 -18.73
C VAL A 102 -7.71 31.29 -19.13
N SER A 103 -8.91 30.73 -19.02
CA SER A 103 -9.31 29.41 -19.53
C SER A 103 -9.02 29.26 -21.02
N SER A 104 -8.43 28.13 -21.40
CA SER A 104 -8.44 27.63 -22.77
C SER A 104 -8.60 26.11 -22.73
N VAL A 105 -9.83 25.66 -22.50
CA VAL A 105 -10.23 24.28 -22.76
C VAL A 105 -10.47 24.15 -24.26
N ARG A 106 -9.54 23.49 -24.97
CA ARG A 106 -9.79 23.02 -26.33
C ARG A 106 -10.30 21.59 -26.24
N THR A 107 -11.60 21.44 -26.39
CA THR A 107 -12.30 20.17 -26.55
C THR A 107 -11.77 19.48 -27.82
N LEU A 108 -11.12 18.34 -27.65
CA LEU A 108 -10.92 17.38 -28.74
C LEU A 108 -11.96 16.28 -28.58
N VAL A 109 -13.09 16.49 -29.27
CA VAL A 109 -14.03 15.42 -29.62
C VAL A 109 -13.31 14.51 -30.61
N ALA A 110 -13.05 13.27 -30.21
CA ALA A 110 -12.78 12.20 -31.14
C ALA A 110 -14.06 11.37 -31.27
N GLU A 111 -14.72 11.49 -32.42
CA GLU A 111 -15.78 10.54 -32.80
C GLU A 111 -15.20 9.17 -33.17
N PRO A 112 -15.99 8.09 -33.00
CA PRO A 112 -15.50 6.73 -33.08
C PRO A 112 -15.39 6.26 -34.52
N SER A 113 -14.20 5.83 -34.92
CA SER A 113 -13.97 5.16 -36.19
C SER A 113 -13.79 3.65 -35.99
N GLY A 114 -14.86 2.92 -36.34
CA GLY A 114 -14.77 1.61 -36.97
C GLY A 114 -14.54 0.40 -36.07
N THR A 115 -15.59 -0.38 -35.87
CA THR A 115 -15.51 -1.81 -35.60
C THR A 115 -14.78 -2.54 -36.73
N PRO A 116 -13.85 -3.43 -36.39
CA PRO A 116 -13.85 -4.75 -36.99
C PRO A 116 -14.13 -5.78 -35.90
N GLY A 117 -15.16 -6.61 -36.11
CA GLY A 117 -15.33 -7.83 -35.34
C GLY A 117 -14.06 -8.67 -35.46
N GLY A 118 -13.36 -8.83 -34.34
CA GLY A 118 -12.22 -9.71 -34.18
C GLY A 118 -12.54 -10.65 -33.03
N ASP A 119 -12.60 -11.94 -33.32
CA ASP A 119 -12.76 -13.00 -32.35
C ASP A 119 -11.81 -12.77 -31.16
N SER A 120 -12.34 -12.71 -29.94
CA SER A 120 -11.53 -12.72 -28.71
C SER A 120 -10.77 -14.04 -28.64
N ILE A 121 -9.59 -14.09 -29.23
CA ILE A 121 -8.63 -15.18 -29.03
C ILE A 121 -8.11 -15.01 -27.61
N SER A 122 -8.71 -15.75 -26.66
CA SER A 122 -8.14 -15.93 -25.34
C SER A 122 -6.68 -16.37 -25.49
N PRO A 123 -5.72 -15.72 -24.81
CA PRO A 123 -4.31 -16.08 -24.94
C PRO A 123 -4.09 -17.56 -24.61
N ALA A 124 -3.23 -18.22 -25.38
CA ALA A 124 -2.96 -19.64 -25.15
C ALA A 124 -2.25 -19.83 -23.78
N PRO A 125 -2.55 -20.90 -23.03
CA PRO A 125 -1.92 -21.14 -21.72
C PRO A 125 -0.39 -21.15 -21.73
N LYS A 126 0.23 -21.59 -22.84
CA LYS A 126 1.70 -21.58 -23.01
C LYS A 126 2.30 -20.18 -23.05
N ASP A 127 1.55 -19.20 -23.56
CA ASP A 127 2.01 -17.82 -23.66
C ASP A 127 1.89 -17.13 -22.29
N LEU A 128 0.80 -17.41 -21.55
CA LEU A 128 0.60 -16.91 -20.19
C LEU A 128 1.61 -17.48 -19.19
N GLU A 129 1.87 -18.79 -19.23
CA GLU A 129 2.79 -19.47 -18.31
C GLU A 129 4.27 -19.33 -18.72
N ALA A 130 4.61 -18.37 -19.57
CA ALA A 130 5.97 -18.05 -19.95
C ALA A 130 6.73 -17.31 -18.82
N GLY A 131 8.01 -17.62 -18.66
CA GLY A 131 8.89 -16.95 -17.69
C GLY A 131 8.45 -17.15 -16.23
N PRO A 132 8.42 -18.39 -15.72
CA PRO A 132 8.03 -18.67 -14.34
C PRO A 132 8.99 -18.03 -13.33
N LYS A 133 8.42 -17.56 -12.23
CA LYS A 133 9.08 -16.91 -11.09
C LYS A 133 8.35 -17.33 -9.82
N THR A 134 9.03 -18.04 -8.93
CA THR A 134 8.48 -18.35 -7.60
C THR A 134 8.86 -17.22 -6.63
N ILE A 135 7.89 -16.74 -5.86
CA ILE A 135 8.04 -15.67 -4.88
C ILE A 135 7.51 -16.18 -3.54
N ASP A 136 8.29 -15.97 -2.48
CA ASP A 136 7.93 -16.32 -1.11
C ASP A 136 7.55 -15.05 -0.35
N TYR A 137 6.25 -14.91 -0.06
CA TYR A 137 5.72 -13.75 0.64
C TYR A 137 5.73 -13.97 2.16
N PRO A 138 6.49 -13.16 2.92
CA PRO A 138 6.58 -13.33 4.37
C PRO A 138 5.31 -12.82 5.04
N TYR A 139 4.89 -13.51 6.11
CA TYR A 139 3.89 -13.02 7.05
C TYR A 139 4.35 -13.24 8.50
N VAL A 140 3.71 -12.56 9.44
CA VAL A 140 3.92 -12.78 10.88
C VAL A 140 2.56 -13.04 11.52
N LEU A 141 2.43 -14.18 12.17
CA LEU A 141 1.23 -14.60 12.89
C LEU A 141 1.55 -14.81 14.37
N CYS A 142 1.01 -13.94 15.22
CA CYS A 142 1.26 -13.99 16.66
C CYS A 142 2.75 -14.01 17.02
N GLY A 143 3.55 -13.20 16.31
CA GLY A 143 5.01 -13.14 16.47
C GLY A 143 5.80 -14.28 15.82
N ARG A 144 5.13 -15.27 15.22
CA ARG A 144 5.78 -16.37 14.48
C ARG A 144 5.92 -15.98 13.01
N PRO A 145 7.12 -16.04 12.41
CA PRO A 145 7.29 -15.80 10.98
C PRO A 145 6.77 -17.00 10.18
N GLY A 146 6.18 -16.73 9.02
CA GLY A 146 5.79 -17.72 8.03
C GLY A 146 6.01 -17.19 6.61
N SER A 147 5.77 -18.04 5.61
CA SER A 147 5.87 -17.69 4.19
C SER A 147 4.74 -18.32 3.40
N ILE A 148 4.19 -17.59 2.44
CA ILE A 148 3.20 -18.06 1.47
C ILE A 148 3.85 -18.01 0.09
N ARG A 149 3.88 -19.16 -0.58
CA ARG A 149 4.43 -19.27 -1.93
C ARG A 149 3.44 -18.71 -2.96
N PHE A 150 3.97 -17.96 -3.93
CA PHE A 150 3.26 -17.55 -5.13
C PHE A 150 4.09 -17.90 -6.37
N ASP A 151 3.50 -18.64 -7.29
CA ASP A 151 4.12 -18.94 -8.59
C ASP A 151 3.58 -17.95 -9.62
N ALA A 152 4.43 -17.01 -10.01
CA ALA A 152 4.16 -15.98 -10.99
C ALA A 152 4.78 -16.33 -12.34
N TYR A 153 4.26 -15.72 -13.39
CA TYR A 153 4.66 -15.89 -14.78
C TYR A 153 4.71 -14.52 -15.45
N ARG A 154 5.79 -14.27 -16.18
CA ARG A 154 5.96 -13.06 -16.98
C ARG A 154 4.86 -12.93 -18.04
N GLY A 155 4.43 -14.04 -18.65
CA GLY A 155 3.39 -14.00 -19.68
C GLY A 155 2.05 -13.42 -19.20
N VAL A 156 1.64 -13.75 -17.97
CA VAL A 156 0.45 -13.14 -17.34
C VAL A 156 0.66 -11.66 -17.07
N ASN A 157 1.82 -11.29 -16.53
CA ASN A 157 2.18 -9.89 -16.31
C ASN A 157 2.07 -9.08 -17.61
N ASP A 158 2.70 -9.56 -18.67
CA ASP A 158 2.73 -8.91 -19.98
C ASP A 158 1.32 -8.79 -20.57
N HIS A 159 0.49 -9.83 -20.42
CA HIS A 159 -0.91 -9.79 -20.85
C HIS A 159 -1.71 -8.72 -20.10
N LEU A 160 -1.67 -8.72 -18.77
CA LEU A 160 -2.41 -7.76 -17.95
C LEU A 160 -1.93 -6.32 -18.17
N SER A 161 -0.65 -6.10 -18.51
CA SER A 161 -0.15 -4.78 -18.88
C SER A 161 -0.74 -4.23 -20.18
N THR A 162 -1.44 -5.05 -20.98
CA THR A 162 -2.22 -4.60 -22.14
C THR A 162 -3.70 -4.36 -21.83
N GLN A 163 -4.14 -4.71 -20.62
CA GLN A 163 -5.53 -4.52 -20.18
C GLN A 163 -5.61 -3.22 -19.39
N TYR A 164 -6.48 -2.32 -19.84
CA TYR A 164 -6.78 -1.10 -19.09
C TYR A 164 -8.22 -1.17 -18.63
N PRO A 165 -8.50 -0.90 -17.33
CA PRO A 165 -9.86 -0.82 -16.85
C PRO A 165 -10.61 0.25 -17.66
N ALA A 166 -11.82 -0.09 -18.09
CA ALA A 166 -12.69 0.92 -18.70
C ALA A 166 -13.07 1.96 -17.64
N SER A 167 -13.25 3.20 -18.08
CA SER A 167 -13.83 4.24 -17.24
C SER A 167 -15.30 3.93 -16.95
N PHE A 168 -15.72 4.04 -15.70
CA PHE A 168 -17.13 3.94 -15.30
C PHE A 168 -17.57 5.21 -14.57
N ASP A 169 -18.85 5.56 -14.72
CA ASP A 169 -19.48 6.63 -13.92
C ASP A 169 -19.66 6.17 -12.46
N ASP A 170 -19.89 4.87 -12.26
CA ASP A 170 -19.99 4.26 -10.95
C ASP A 170 -18.61 3.77 -10.47
N GLU A 171 -18.22 4.27 -9.31
CA GLU A 171 -16.92 3.97 -8.72
C GLU A 171 -16.78 2.51 -8.31
N ARG A 172 -17.85 1.87 -7.83
CA ARG A 172 -17.80 0.46 -7.46
C ARG A 172 -17.55 -0.41 -8.69
N ASP A 173 -18.25 -0.14 -9.79
CA ASP A 173 -18.04 -0.86 -11.05
C ASP A 173 -16.62 -0.64 -11.59
N TYR A 174 -16.05 0.56 -11.43
CA TYR A 174 -14.64 0.80 -11.77
C TYR A 174 -13.70 -0.13 -10.99
N TRP A 175 -13.80 -0.17 -9.66
CA TRP A 175 -12.90 -0.96 -8.82
C TRP A 175 -13.09 -2.48 -8.95
N LEU A 176 -14.31 -2.95 -9.23
CA LEU A 176 -14.58 -4.37 -9.41
C LEU A 176 -13.86 -4.98 -10.62
N GLN A 177 -13.57 -4.19 -11.65
CA GLN A 177 -12.78 -4.67 -12.80
C GLN A 177 -11.42 -5.24 -12.38
N PHE A 178 -10.79 -4.63 -11.38
CA PHE A 178 -9.50 -5.10 -10.88
C PHE A 178 -9.59 -6.39 -10.08
N VAL A 179 -10.74 -6.68 -9.48
CA VAL A 179 -10.93 -7.86 -8.62
C VAL A 179 -11.54 -9.03 -9.42
N ASP A 180 -12.26 -8.73 -10.51
CA ASP A 180 -13.00 -9.70 -11.33
C ASP A 180 -12.31 -10.04 -12.67
N GLU A 181 -11.09 -9.54 -12.90
CA GLU A 181 -10.31 -9.89 -14.10
C GLU A 181 -10.02 -11.41 -14.12
N SER A 182 -10.46 -12.06 -15.19
CA SER A 182 -10.55 -13.51 -15.33
C SER A 182 -9.20 -14.23 -15.48
N ILE A 183 -8.20 -13.59 -16.09
CA ILE A 183 -6.89 -14.20 -16.32
C ILE A 183 -6.12 -14.29 -15.00
N GLN A 184 -6.07 -13.24 -14.19
CA GLN A 184 -5.42 -13.31 -12.87
C GLN A 184 -6.14 -14.22 -11.89
N ASP A 185 -7.48 -14.36 -12.00
CA ASP A 185 -8.31 -15.12 -11.07
C ASP A 185 -7.78 -16.56 -10.88
N ARG A 186 -7.36 -17.20 -11.97
CA ARG A 186 -6.76 -18.54 -11.94
C ARG A 186 -5.52 -18.62 -11.04
N TYR A 187 -4.69 -17.59 -11.02
CA TYR A 187 -3.42 -17.57 -10.27
C TYR A 187 -3.64 -17.12 -8.83
N LEU A 188 -4.52 -16.16 -8.61
CA LEU A 188 -4.83 -15.66 -7.27
C LEU A 188 -5.63 -16.69 -6.44
N LYS A 189 -6.49 -17.51 -7.07
CA LYS A 189 -7.12 -18.64 -6.39
C LYS A 189 -6.10 -19.64 -5.85
N ARG A 190 -5.03 -19.91 -6.61
CA ARG A 190 -3.92 -20.74 -6.11
C ARG A 190 -3.21 -20.10 -4.93
N LEU A 191 -3.06 -18.77 -4.92
CA LEU A 191 -2.53 -18.06 -3.75
C LEU A 191 -3.44 -18.21 -2.52
N ALA A 192 -4.76 -18.08 -2.70
CA ALA A 192 -5.72 -18.31 -1.62
C ALA A 192 -5.65 -19.76 -1.09
N GLU A 193 -5.51 -20.75 -1.96
CA GLU A 193 -5.26 -22.14 -1.57
C GLU A 193 -3.95 -22.29 -0.78
N ASN A 194 -2.88 -21.61 -1.19
CA ASN A 194 -1.60 -21.63 -0.48
C ASN A 194 -1.71 -20.98 0.92
N ILE A 195 -2.54 -19.94 1.08
CA ILE A 195 -2.86 -19.36 2.38
C ILE A 195 -3.59 -20.38 3.26
N ARG A 196 -4.61 -21.07 2.69
CA ARG A 196 -5.33 -22.14 3.40
C ARG A 196 -4.42 -23.31 3.81
N ALA A 197 -3.40 -23.60 3.02
CA ALA A 197 -2.41 -24.63 3.32
C ALA A 197 -1.36 -24.18 4.36
N ALA A 198 -1.07 -22.87 4.44
CA ALA A 198 -0.09 -22.32 5.38
C ALA A 198 -0.60 -22.33 6.84
N GLU A 199 -1.90 -22.15 7.06
CA GLU A 199 -2.50 -22.07 8.39
C GLU A 199 -3.76 -22.94 8.53
N ALA A 200 -3.86 -23.67 9.64
CA ALA A 200 -4.92 -24.66 9.85
C ALA A 200 -6.28 -24.04 10.21
N LEU A 201 -6.28 -22.93 10.94
CA LEU A 201 -7.51 -22.26 11.39
C LEU A 201 -7.92 -21.17 10.39
N PRO A 202 -9.21 -21.06 10.00
CA PRO A 202 -9.68 -20.02 9.08
C PRO A 202 -9.31 -18.60 9.52
N GLU A 203 -9.32 -18.36 10.83
CA GLU A 203 -8.96 -17.06 11.39
C GLU A 203 -7.47 -16.74 11.30
N ASP A 204 -6.62 -17.77 11.33
CA ASP A 204 -5.18 -17.61 11.12
C ASP A 204 -4.87 -17.44 9.62
N GLN A 205 -5.66 -18.04 8.73
CA GLN A 205 -5.58 -17.80 7.28
C GLN A 205 -5.85 -16.33 6.94
N VAL A 206 -6.90 -15.73 7.53
CA VAL A 206 -7.21 -14.29 7.40
C VAL A 206 -6.06 -13.43 7.92
N ARG A 207 -5.55 -13.71 9.12
CA ARG A 207 -4.42 -12.96 9.71
C ARG A 207 -3.14 -13.09 8.89
N ALA A 208 -2.87 -14.27 8.34
CA ALA A 208 -1.74 -14.52 7.45
C ALA A 208 -1.89 -13.71 6.16
N ALA A 209 -3.07 -13.71 5.52
CA ALA A 209 -3.34 -12.90 4.33
C ALA A 209 -3.14 -11.39 4.58
N ILE A 210 -3.70 -10.86 5.68
CA ILE A 210 -3.53 -9.46 6.09
C ILE A 210 -2.05 -9.13 6.28
N SER A 211 -1.34 -9.93 7.09
CA SER A 211 0.07 -9.70 7.40
C SER A 211 0.97 -9.83 6.16
N MET A 212 0.67 -10.77 5.27
CA MET A 212 1.36 -10.96 4.00
C MET A 212 1.25 -9.71 3.12
N VAL A 213 0.02 -9.21 2.89
CA VAL A 213 -0.19 -8.01 2.07
C VAL A 213 0.43 -6.78 2.72
N GLN A 214 0.29 -6.61 4.03
CA GLN A 214 0.92 -5.50 4.77
C GLN A 214 2.45 -5.46 4.65
N LYS A 215 3.09 -6.60 4.37
CA LYS A 215 4.54 -6.72 4.21
C LYS A 215 5.03 -6.51 2.78
N ILE A 216 4.15 -6.54 1.79
CA ILE A 216 4.49 -6.10 0.43
C ILE A 216 4.94 -4.64 0.51
N PRO A 217 6.12 -4.27 -0.02
CA PRO A 217 6.59 -2.89 -0.03
C PRO A 217 5.58 -1.90 -0.61
N TYR A 218 5.51 -0.72 0.00
CA TYR A 218 4.74 0.41 -0.51
C TYR A 218 5.57 1.17 -1.56
N ILE A 219 4.93 1.57 -2.64
CA ILE A 219 5.46 2.48 -3.65
C ILE A 219 4.52 3.69 -3.73
N ASP A 220 5.09 4.87 -3.88
CA ASP A 220 4.35 6.12 -4.02
C ASP A 220 4.43 6.55 -5.50
N TYR A 221 3.28 6.63 -6.16
CA TYR A 221 3.14 7.06 -7.55
C TYR A 221 2.55 8.46 -7.63
N PRO A 222 2.74 9.18 -8.74
CA PRO A 222 1.89 10.31 -9.08
C PRO A 222 0.41 9.91 -9.06
N PHE A 223 -0.46 10.80 -8.61
CA PHE A 223 -1.88 10.52 -8.39
C PHE A 223 -2.65 10.08 -9.66
N ASP A 224 -2.14 10.40 -10.85
CA ASP A 224 -2.76 10.03 -12.13
C ASP A 224 -2.23 8.72 -12.73
N THR A 225 -1.36 8.00 -12.01
CA THR A 225 -0.91 6.66 -12.40
C THR A 225 -2.08 5.67 -12.27
N PRO A 226 -2.44 4.93 -13.34
CA PRO A 226 -3.47 3.92 -13.26
C PRO A 226 -3.08 2.80 -12.29
N ALA A 227 -4.02 2.38 -11.44
CA ALA A 227 -3.81 1.28 -10.50
C ALA A 227 -3.43 -0.02 -11.23
N LYS A 228 -2.59 -0.83 -10.57
CA LYS A 228 -2.27 -2.19 -10.98
C LYS A 228 -3.37 -3.19 -10.66
N TYR A 229 -3.41 -4.27 -11.43
CA TYR A 229 -4.14 -5.48 -11.03
C TYR A 229 -3.48 -6.15 -9.82
N PRO A 230 -4.24 -6.83 -8.93
CA PRO A 230 -3.70 -7.61 -7.83
C PRO A 230 -2.55 -8.57 -8.21
N TYR A 231 -2.59 -9.17 -9.40
CA TYR A 231 -1.49 -9.98 -9.91
C TYR A 231 -0.18 -9.19 -10.11
N HIS A 232 -0.26 -7.97 -10.65
CA HIS A 232 0.91 -7.10 -10.83
C HIS A 232 1.56 -6.73 -9.50
N VAL A 233 0.76 -6.46 -8.46
CA VAL A 233 1.26 -6.21 -7.09
C VAL A 233 2.13 -7.39 -6.62
N LEU A 234 1.67 -8.62 -6.87
CA LEU A 234 2.41 -9.83 -6.53
C LEU A 234 3.59 -10.11 -7.47
N TYR A 235 3.52 -9.74 -8.74
CA TYR A 235 4.60 -10.00 -9.68
C TYR A 235 5.79 -9.04 -9.44
N HIS A 236 5.49 -7.76 -9.26
CA HIS A 236 6.46 -6.67 -9.02
C HIS A 236 6.87 -6.54 -7.55
N GLN A 237 6.16 -7.20 -6.63
CA GLN A 237 6.42 -7.19 -5.19
C GLN A 237 6.39 -5.76 -4.60
N ASN A 238 5.46 -4.93 -5.08
CA ASN A 238 5.20 -3.58 -4.60
C ASN A 238 3.77 -3.16 -5.00
N GLY A 239 3.19 -2.22 -4.25
CA GLY A 239 2.01 -1.49 -4.67
C GLY A 239 1.72 -0.29 -3.78
N ASP A 240 0.80 0.57 -4.17
CA ASP A 240 0.32 1.70 -3.37
C ASP A 240 -0.95 1.33 -2.55
N CYS A 241 -1.70 2.33 -2.06
CA CYS A 241 -2.76 2.11 -1.08
C CYS A 241 -3.97 1.35 -1.65
N ASP A 242 -4.38 1.66 -2.86
CA ASP A 242 -5.51 1.06 -3.56
C ASP A 242 -5.13 -0.31 -4.12
N GLU A 243 -3.98 -0.43 -4.78
CA GLU A 243 -3.48 -1.70 -5.32
C GLU A 243 -3.37 -2.79 -4.24
N LYS A 244 -2.80 -2.43 -3.08
CA LYS A 244 -2.64 -3.36 -1.95
C LYS A 244 -3.97 -3.66 -1.27
N SER A 245 -4.89 -2.69 -1.22
CA SER A 245 -6.23 -2.90 -0.65
C SER A 245 -7.10 -3.80 -1.53
N LEU A 246 -7.02 -3.66 -2.85
CA LEU A 246 -7.71 -4.53 -3.82
C LEU A 246 -7.15 -5.96 -3.77
N LEU A 247 -5.82 -6.13 -3.67
CA LEU A 247 -5.23 -7.46 -3.48
C LEU A 247 -5.72 -8.13 -2.20
N LEU A 248 -5.71 -7.42 -1.07
CA LEU A 248 -6.23 -7.98 0.17
C LEU A 248 -7.73 -8.28 0.06
N ALA A 249 -8.50 -7.41 -0.59
CA ALA A 249 -9.92 -7.60 -0.76
C ALA A 249 -10.25 -8.87 -1.58
N TYR A 250 -9.52 -9.10 -2.68
CA TYR A 250 -9.61 -10.32 -3.46
C TYR A 250 -9.36 -11.56 -2.59
N LEU A 251 -8.25 -11.57 -1.84
CA LEU A 251 -7.86 -12.73 -1.04
C LEU A 251 -8.88 -13.03 0.07
N LEU A 252 -9.38 -12.01 0.76
CA LEU A 252 -10.37 -12.19 1.82
C LEU A 252 -11.73 -12.68 1.26
N ARG A 253 -12.12 -12.22 0.06
CA ARG A 253 -13.28 -12.78 -0.67
C ARG A 253 -13.08 -14.26 -0.96
N GLU A 254 -11.94 -14.65 -1.53
CA GLU A 254 -11.64 -16.07 -1.81
C GLU A 254 -11.53 -16.93 -0.54
N LEU A 255 -11.19 -16.31 0.59
CA LEU A 255 -11.22 -16.97 1.91
C LEU A 255 -12.64 -17.17 2.45
N GLY A 256 -13.65 -16.48 1.90
CA GLY A 256 -15.08 -16.63 2.22
C GLY A 256 -15.68 -15.49 3.05
N TYR A 257 -14.95 -14.39 3.24
CA TYR A 257 -15.38 -13.30 4.11
C TYR A 257 -16.10 -12.19 3.35
N GLY A 258 -16.98 -11.48 4.05
CA GLY A 258 -17.55 -10.23 3.56
C GLY A 258 -16.47 -9.15 3.56
N VAL A 259 -16.34 -8.42 2.45
CA VAL A 259 -15.24 -7.50 2.22
C VAL A 259 -15.71 -6.25 1.52
N ALA A 260 -15.14 -5.11 1.93
CA ALA A 260 -15.27 -3.84 1.27
C ALA A 260 -13.90 -3.19 1.11
N VAL A 261 -13.83 -2.15 0.29
CA VAL A 261 -12.71 -1.24 0.22
C VAL A 261 -13.21 0.14 0.64
N PHE A 262 -12.41 0.85 1.43
CA PHE A 262 -12.69 2.18 1.92
C PHE A 262 -11.89 3.18 1.12
N HIS A 263 -12.58 4.07 0.39
CA HIS A 263 -11.93 5.16 -0.34
C HIS A 263 -12.13 6.48 0.41
N PHE A 264 -11.02 7.02 0.94
CA PHE A 264 -10.96 8.33 1.58
C PHE A 264 -10.54 9.37 0.56
N ARG A 265 -11.52 9.95 -0.15
CA ARG A 265 -11.27 10.86 -1.27
C ARG A 265 -10.48 12.12 -0.86
N GLU A 266 -10.78 12.69 0.30
CA GLU A 266 -10.13 13.92 0.78
C GLU A 266 -8.65 13.69 1.09
N GLU A 267 -8.33 12.55 1.69
CA GLU A 267 -6.97 12.16 2.05
C GLU A 267 -6.22 11.42 0.93
N GLN A 268 -6.90 11.12 -0.19
CA GLN A 268 -6.37 10.31 -1.30
C GLN A 268 -5.78 8.99 -0.78
N HIS A 269 -6.54 8.28 0.06
CA HIS A 269 -6.10 7.04 0.68
C HIS A 269 -7.14 5.94 0.51
N MET A 270 -6.66 4.71 0.36
CA MET A 270 -7.50 3.53 0.29
C MET A 270 -7.07 2.49 1.32
N ALA A 271 -8.05 1.86 1.96
CA ALA A 271 -7.85 0.79 2.92
C ALA A 271 -8.82 -0.37 2.65
N ALA A 272 -8.50 -1.56 3.16
CA ALA A 272 -9.41 -2.69 3.08
C ALA A 272 -10.35 -2.72 4.28
N GLY A 273 -11.55 -3.27 4.09
CA GLY A 273 -12.56 -3.50 5.10
C GLY A 273 -12.94 -4.98 5.14
N ILE A 274 -12.99 -5.58 6.33
CA ILE A 274 -13.50 -6.95 6.52
C ILE A 274 -14.77 -6.90 7.38
N LYS A 275 -15.82 -7.62 6.97
CA LYS A 275 -17.09 -7.66 7.69
C LYS A 275 -16.84 -8.18 9.10
N ALA A 276 -17.42 -7.52 10.09
CA ALA A 276 -17.15 -7.80 11.49
C ALA A 276 -18.38 -7.47 12.36
N PRO A 277 -18.41 -7.93 13.63
CA PRO A 277 -19.38 -7.45 14.60
C PRO A 277 -19.35 -5.92 14.74
N ALA A 278 -20.53 -5.31 14.87
CA ALA A 278 -20.74 -3.86 14.80
C ALA A 278 -19.82 -3.04 15.73
N GLN A 279 -19.50 -3.57 16.92
CA GLN A 279 -18.64 -2.90 17.89
C GLN A 279 -17.16 -2.79 17.45
N TYR A 280 -16.74 -3.55 16.44
CA TYR A 280 -15.38 -3.53 15.89
C TYR A 280 -15.31 -2.85 14.51
N CYS A 281 -16.45 -2.46 13.96
CA CYS A 281 -16.53 -1.81 12.66
C CYS A 281 -16.04 -0.36 12.72
N TYR A 282 -15.33 0.06 11.69
CA TYR A 282 -14.93 1.44 11.49
C TYR A 282 -16.15 2.31 11.22
N ARG A 283 -16.39 3.34 12.04
CA ARG A 283 -17.45 4.35 11.85
C ARG A 283 -18.83 3.81 11.44
N LYS A 284 -19.23 2.64 11.95
CA LYS A 284 -20.51 1.96 11.61
C LYS A 284 -20.67 1.57 10.13
N THR A 285 -19.58 1.45 9.38
CA THR A 285 -19.59 1.00 7.97
C THR A 285 -20.07 -0.45 7.79
N GLY A 286 -20.11 -1.24 8.87
CA GLY A 286 -20.33 -2.69 8.81
C GLY A 286 -19.04 -3.51 8.61
N TYR A 287 -17.90 -2.84 8.46
CA TYR A 287 -16.60 -3.46 8.22
C TYR A 287 -15.54 -2.91 9.19
N ALA A 288 -14.65 -3.76 9.67
CA ALA A 288 -13.47 -3.37 10.42
C ALA A 288 -12.36 -2.86 9.48
N PHE A 289 -11.68 -1.79 9.87
CA PHE A 289 -10.62 -1.15 9.09
C PHE A 289 -9.33 -1.96 9.08
N ILE A 290 -8.76 -2.21 7.90
CA ILE A 290 -7.49 -2.89 7.71
C ILE A 290 -6.56 -2.00 6.88
N GLU A 291 -5.53 -1.47 7.54
CA GLU A 291 -4.44 -0.77 6.86
C GLU A 291 -3.56 -1.76 6.09
N THR A 292 -3.24 -1.48 4.82
CA THR A 292 -2.47 -2.37 3.95
C THR A 292 -1.08 -1.83 3.58
N THR A 293 -0.84 -0.52 3.69
CA THR A 293 0.41 0.15 3.27
C THR A 293 1.62 -0.17 4.14
N ARG A 294 1.40 -0.74 5.33
CA ARG A 294 2.45 -1.14 6.27
C ARG A 294 1.93 -2.18 7.25
N PRO A 295 2.83 -2.91 7.95
CA PRO A 295 2.45 -3.67 9.12
C PRO A 295 1.71 -2.78 10.14
N ALA A 296 0.50 -3.18 10.48
CA ALA A 296 -0.39 -2.46 11.37
C ALA A 296 -1.36 -3.43 12.03
N ILE A 297 -1.80 -3.11 13.25
CA ILE A 297 -2.84 -3.88 13.94
C ILE A 297 -4.17 -3.63 13.21
N PRO A 298 -4.89 -4.67 12.77
CA PRO A 298 -6.26 -4.51 12.28
C PRO A 298 -7.10 -3.69 13.25
N THR A 299 -8.04 -2.90 12.73
CA THR A 299 -8.85 -1.89 13.44
C THR A 299 -8.11 -0.61 13.90
N TYR A 300 -6.78 -0.55 13.82
CA TYR A 300 -6.03 0.68 14.17
C TYR A 300 -6.02 1.68 13.00
N ALA A 301 -6.97 2.63 13.03
CA ALA A 301 -7.12 3.67 12.01
C ALA A 301 -6.55 5.06 12.40
N GLU A 302 -5.97 5.20 13.60
CA GLU A 302 -5.54 6.49 14.16
C GLU A 302 -4.11 6.90 13.74
N ALA A 303 -3.55 6.29 12.71
CA ALA A 303 -2.18 6.55 12.30
C ALA A 303 -2.04 7.81 11.43
N GLU A 304 -0.79 8.24 11.25
CA GLU A 304 -0.42 9.11 10.13
C GLU A 304 0.00 8.23 8.95
N TYR A 305 -0.65 8.44 7.81
CA TYR A 305 -0.40 7.75 6.56
C TYR A 305 0.45 8.66 5.67
N GLY A 306 1.53 8.12 5.08
CA GLY A 306 2.43 8.90 4.23
C GLY A 306 1.66 9.48 3.04
N GLY A 307 1.82 10.78 2.76
CA GLY A 307 1.03 11.49 1.74
C GLY A 307 -0.34 11.97 2.25
N ALA A 308 -1.10 11.09 2.91
CA ALA A 308 -2.49 11.31 3.30
C ALA A 308 -2.72 11.99 4.67
N GLY A 309 -1.78 11.90 5.61
CA GLY A 309 -1.95 12.42 6.96
C GLY A 309 -2.88 11.55 7.83
N ARG A 310 -3.76 12.17 8.62
CA ARG A 310 -4.75 11.44 9.45
C ARG A 310 -6.08 11.37 8.72
N LEU A 311 -6.72 10.19 8.73
CA LEU A 311 -8.04 9.99 8.14
C LEU A 311 -9.13 10.66 8.98
N ALA A 312 -9.63 11.79 8.50
CA ALA A 312 -10.67 12.60 9.12
C ALA A 312 -12.02 12.42 8.43
N SER A 313 -12.05 12.29 7.09
CA SER A 313 -13.26 12.14 6.29
C SER A 313 -13.95 10.77 6.51
N ASP A 314 -15.23 10.68 6.14
CA ASP A 314 -15.92 9.40 6.04
C ASP A 314 -15.61 8.76 4.68
N PRO A 315 -15.28 7.46 4.63
CA PRO A 315 -14.93 6.82 3.37
C PRO A 315 -16.17 6.46 2.56
N ASP A 316 -16.01 6.43 1.23
CA ASP A 316 -16.91 5.68 0.38
C ASP A 316 -16.66 4.18 0.60
N VAL A 317 -17.72 3.44 0.92
CA VAL A 317 -17.65 2.00 1.20
C VAL A 317 -18.03 1.23 -0.05
N ILE A 318 -17.03 0.71 -0.75
CA ILE A 318 -17.18 -0.06 -1.98
C ILE A 318 -17.23 -1.55 -1.61
N VAL A 319 -18.43 -2.14 -1.61
CA VAL A 319 -18.61 -3.56 -1.26
C VAL A 319 -18.13 -4.45 -2.40
N ILE A 320 -17.10 -5.26 -2.11
CA ILE A 320 -16.48 -6.20 -3.04
C ILE A 320 -17.19 -7.56 -3.00
N ALA A 321 -17.49 -8.05 -1.81
CA ALA A 321 -18.19 -9.31 -1.63
C ALA A 321 -19.02 -9.30 -0.34
N ASP A 322 -20.19 -9.95 -0.41
CA ASP A 322 -20.82 -10.43 0.81
C ASP A 322 -20.16 -11.75 1.23
N GLY A 323 -20.30 -12.10 2.51
CA GLY A 323 -19.71 -13.30 3.07
C GLY A 323 -19.75 -13.29 4.59
N ASP A 324 -18.93 -14.17 5.17
CA ASP A 324 -18.89 -14.37 6.61
C ASP A 324 -18.28 -13.16 7.33
N SER A 325 -18.72 -12.97 8.56
CA SER A 325 -18.16 -11.98 9.48
C SER A 325 -16.92 -12.55 10.16
N PHE A 326 -15.87 -11.76 10.28
CA PHE A 326 -14.64 -12.14 10.99
C PHE A 326 -14.80 -11.94 12.50
N GLU A 327 -15.48 -12.89 13.14
CA GLU A 327 -15.90 -12.82 14.54
C GLU A 327 -14.75 -12.67 15.54
N THR A 328 -13.56 -13.20 15.24
CA THR A 328 -12.41 -13.18 16.17
C THR A 328 -11.54 -11.94 16.08
N ILE A 329 -11.95 -10.91 15.32
CA ILE A 329 -11.27 -9.61 15.24
C ILE A 329 -11.24 -8.83 16.56
N TRP A 330 -12.00 -9.26 17.57
CA TRP A 330 -12.02 -8.65 18.90
C TRP A 330 -10.62 -8.59 19.53
N ARG A 331 -9.73 -9.53 19.19
CA ARG A 331 -8.35 -9.54 19.69
C ARG A 331 -7.57 -8.36 19.14
N GLU A 332 -7.59 -8.18 17.83
CA GLU A 332 -6.95 -7.07 17.15
C GLU A 332 -7.53 -5.73 17.61
N HIS A 333 -8.84 -5.67 17.87
CA HIS A 333 -9.48 -4.49 18.42
C HIS A 333 -8.96 -4.11 19.82
N ALA A 334 -8.84 -5.08 20.72
CA ALA A 334 -8.26 -4.85 22.04
C ALA A 334 -6.78 -4.41 21.95
N ASP A 335 -6.02 -5.06 21.08
CA ASP A 335 -4.60 -4.75 20.84
C ASP A 335 -4.41 -3.37 20.20
N ALA A 336 -5.27 -2.97 19.28
CA ALA A 336 -5.28 -1.65 18.65
C ALA A 336 -5.58 -0.54 19.67
N ALA A 337 -6.55 -0.77 20.57
CA ALA A 337 -6.86 0.16 21.66
C ALA A 337 -5.68 0.31 22.63
N GLU A 338 -5.01 -0.80 22.98
CA GLU A 338 -3.80 -0.73 23.80
C GLU A 338 -2.66 -0.01 23.07
N TRP A 339 -2.45 -0.31 21.80
CA TRP A 339 -1.44 0.33 20.96
C TRP A 339 -1.66 1.85 20.91
N GLY A 340 -2.88 2.30 20.62
CA GLY A 340 -3.23 3.73 20.63
C GLY A 340 -2.95 4.40 21.97
N ARG A 341 -3.33 3.76 23.08
CA ARG A 341 -3.03 4.25 24.44
C ARG A 341 -1.52 4.40 24.68
N ILE A 342 -0.73 3.42 24.26
CA ILE A 342 0.73 3.47 24.39
C ILE A 342 1.33 4.57 23.52
N GLN A 343 0.85 4.73 22.28
CA GLN A 343 1.29 5.81 21.38
C GLN A 343 0.99 7.20 21.97
N GLY A 344 -0.14 7.35 22.67
CA GLY A 344 -0.54 8.58 23.36
C GLY A 344 0.31 8.95 24.57
N MET A 345 1.12 8.04 25.13
CA MET A 345 2.02 8.32 26.27
C MET A 345 3.27 9.15 25.88
N GLY A 346 3.50 9.35 24.58
CA GLY A 346 4.67 10.06 24.08
C GLY A 346 5.91 9.17 23.95
N SER A 347 7.09 9.78 23.88
CA SER A 347 8.35 9.10 23.55
C SER A 347 9.07 8.45 24.74
N GLU A 348 8.67 8.78 25.98
CA GLU A 348 9.26 8.25 27.21
C GLU A 348 8.30 7.26 27.86
N LEU A 349 8.44 5.98 27.51
CA LEU A 349 7.66 4.90 28.11
C LEU A 349 8.33 4.37 29.38
N ASP A 350 7.51 4.02 30.38
CA ASP A 350 7.95 3.20 31.50
C ASP A 350 8.27 1.77 31.04
N GLN A 351 8.86 0.96 31.92
CA GLN A 351 9.30 -0.39 31.56
C GLN A 351 8.14 -1.31 31.15
N TYR A 352 6.98 -1.15 31.78
CA TYR A 352 5.81 -1.97 31.49
C TYR A 352 5.20 -1.61 30.13
N ALA A 353 4.94 -0.32 29.89
CA ALA A 353 4.42 0.19 28.64
C ALA A 353 5.35 -0.11 27.46
N TYR A 354 6.67 -0.01 27.66
CA TYR A 354 7.64 -0.41 26.65
C TYR A 354 7.63 -1.92 26.37
N GLY A 355 7.47 -2.75 27.41
CA GLY A 355 7.30 -4.20 27.23
C GLY A 355 6.06 -4.53 26.39
N ARG A 356 4.92 -3.90 26.70
CA ARG A 356 3.68 -4.05 25.92
C ARG A 356 3.83 -3.57 24.47
N TYR A 357 4.44 -2.40 24.27
CA TYR A 357 4.76 -1.86 22.95
C TYR A 357 5.54 -2.87 22.09
N ARG A 358 6.63 -3.41 22.64
CA ARG A 358 7.46 -4.39 21.93
C ARG A 358 6.70 -5.67 21.63
N ASN A 359 5.91 -6.17 22.57
CA ASN A 359 5.15 -7.39 22.38
C ASN A 359 4.13 -7.23 21.25
N LEU A 360 3.35 -6.15 21.26
CA LEU A 360 2.39 -5.84 20.18
C LEU A 360 3.11 -5.71 18.83
N ALA A 361 4.21 -4.96 18.79
CA ALA A 361 4.94 -4.79 17.55
C ALA A 361 5.54 -6.10 17.01
N GLN A 362 6.07 -6.97 17.88
CA GLN A 362 6.49 -8.31 17.49
C GLN A 362 5.31 -9.16 17.01
N TRP A 363 4.18 -9.11 17.71
CA TRP A 363 2.99 -9.91 17.43
C TRP A 363 2.47 -9.70 16.01
N TYR A 364 2.44 -8.44 15.56
CA TYR A 364 1.96 -8.01 14.25
C TYR A 364 3.09 -7.76 13.23
N GLY A 365 4.34 -8.08 13.58
CA GLY A 365 5.48 -7.87 12.68
C GLY A 365 5.75 -6.42 12.30
N MET A 366 5.40 -5.48 13.19
CA MET A 366 5.67 -4.05 13.09
C MET A 366 7.10 -3.71 13.55
N PRO A 367 7.72 -2.63 13.03
CA PRO A 367 8.98 -2.13 13.57
C PRO A 367 8.79 -1.53 14.98
N TYR A 368 9.76 -1.71 15.88
CA TYR A 368 9.70 -1.16 17.25
C TYR A 368 11.02 -0.63 17.78
#